data_AF-A0AAV5AQE5-F1
#
_entry.id   AF-A0AAV5AQE5-F1
#
_cell.length_a   1.000
_cell.length_b   1.000
_cell.length_c   1.000
_cell.angle_alpha   90.00
_cell.angle_beta   90.00
_cell.angle_gamma   90.00
#
_symmetry.space_group_name_H-M   'P 1'
#
loop_
_entity.id
_entity.type
_entity.pdbx_description
1 polymer ?
#
loop_
_entity_poly.entity_id
_entity_poly.type
_entity_poly.pdbx_seq_one_letter_code
_entity_poly.pdbx_strand_id
1 'polypeptide(L)'
;MDLVANHTSDQHLWFRSSRSSRTDPKREWYIWRPARYTETGDRMEPNNWVSEFGGSAWEWDEVTQEYYLHLYDPGQPDLNWENPDVRNAVYEIMEWWIARGCAGFRVKYFQQLLLERFAFNL
;
A
#
# COMPACT_ATOMS: atom_id res chain seq x y z
N MET A 1 -19.55 6.48 9.14
CA MET A 1 -18.14 6.56 9.59
C MET A 1 -17.23 6.61 8.38
N ASP A 2 -16.05 7.23 8.47
CA ASP A 2 -15.07 7.18 7.38
C ASP A 2 -14.33 5.83 7.37
N LEU A 3 -14.24 5.21 6.21
CA LEU A 3 -13.36 4.06 5.96
C LEU A 3 -12.26 4.48 5.00
N VAL A 4 -11.04 4.52 5.50
CA VAL A 4 -9.82 4.67 4.69
C VAL A 4 -9.17 3.30 4.69
N ALA A 5 -9.31 2.58 3.58
CA ALA A 5 -8.78 1.23 3.44
C ALA A 5 -7.82 1.10 2.25
N ASN A 6 -7.40 2.23 1.67
CA ASN A 6 -6.43 2.27 0.58
C ASN A 6 -4.98 2.14 1.10
N HIS A 7 -4.69 2.75 2.24
CA HIS A 7 -3.37 2.80 2.85
C HIS A 7 -3.50 2.74 4.38
N THR A 8 -2.41 2.41 5.05
CA THR A 8 -2.27 2.61 6.51
C THR A 8 -1.16 3.62 6.79
N SER A 9 -0.94 3.98 8.04
CA SER A 9 0.33 4.63 8.41
C SER A 9 1.50 3.64 8.28
N ASP A 10 2.68 4.14 7.95
CA ASP A 10 3.97 3.45 8.06
C ASP A 10 4.30 2.97 9.48
N GLN A 11 3.70 3.60 10.51
CA GLN A 11 3.81 3.17 11.91
C GLN A 11 2.87 2.01 12.25
N HIS A 12 1.94 1.66 11.36
CA HIS A 12 1.00 0.56 11.59
C HIS A 12 1.76 -0.77 11.70
N LEU A 13 1.30 -1.65 12.61
CA LEU A 13 1.95 -2.94 12.86
C LEU A 13 2.05 -3.79 11.59
N TRP A 14 1.08 -3.67 10.69
CA TRP A 14 1.12 -4.38 9.40
C TRP A 14 2.30 -3.93 8.54
N PHE A 15 2.52 -2.61 8.37
CA PHE A 15 3.63 -2.12 7.57
C PHE A 15 4.97 -2.40 8.23
N ARG A 16 5.05 -2.21 9.56
CA ARG A 16 6.26 -2.55 10.34
C ARG A 16 6.65 -4.03 10.19
N SER A 17 5.67 -4.94 10.14
CA SER A 17 5.88 -6.37 9.85
C SER A 17 6.34 -6.56 8.41
N SER A 18 5.60 -6.00 7.44
CA SER A 18 5.87 -6.12 6.00
C SER A 18 7.25 -5.61 5.58
N ARG A 19 7.72 -4.52 6.17
CA ARG A 19 9.04 -3.93 5.92
C ARG A 19 10.17 -4.61 6.69
N SER A 20 9.88 -5.51 7.62
CA SER A 20 10.91 -6.14 8.46
C SER A 20 11.78 -7.12 7.68
N SER A 21 11.19 -7.81 6.68
CA SER A 21 11.91 -8.69 5.78
C SER A 21 11.07 -8.99 4.53
N ARG A 22 11.73 -9.46 3.47
CA ARG A 22 11.08 -9.93 2.24
C ARG A 22 10.36 -11.28 2.40
N THR A 23 10.50 -11.94 3.55
CA THR A 23 9.89 -13.25 3.84
C THR A 23 8.84 -13.19 4.95
N ASP A 24 8.56 -11.99 5.49
CA ASP A 24 7.52 -11.81 6.50
C ASP A 24 6.15 -12.21 5.94
N PRO A 25 5.27 -12.86 6.72
CA PRO A 25 3.94 -13.23 6.25
C PRO A 25 3.09 -12.04 5.77
N LYS A 26 3.39 -10.81 6.23
CA LYS A 26 2.72 -9.58 5.76
C LYS A 26 3.48 -8.88 4.64
N ARG A 27 4.52 -9.48 4.04
CA ARG A 27 5.27 -8.85 2.94
C ARG A 27 4.32 -8.40 1.83
N GLU A 28 3.46 -9.31 1.39
CA GLU A 28 2.48 -9.08 0.32
C GLU A 28 1.23 -8.30 0.76
N TRP A 29 1.20 -7.73 1.96
CA TRP A 29 0.11 -6.84 2.40
C TRP A 29 0.25 -5.42 1.83
N TYR A 30 1.45 -5.06 1.37
CA TYR A 30 1.76 -3.79 0.73
C TYR A 30 2.41 -4.04 -0.62
N ILE A 31 2.47 -3.01 -1.45
CA ILE A 31 2.99 -3.13 -2.81
C ILE A 31 4.48 -2.82 -2.80
N TRP A 32 5.30 -3.86 -2.94
CA TRP A 32 6.76 -3.79 -3.00
C TRP A 32 7.27 -4.08 -4.40
N ARG A 33 8.29 -3.35 -4.86
CA ARG A 33 8.93 -3.59 -6.17
C ARG A 33 10.44 -3.36 -6.09
N PRO A 34 11.26 -4.19 -6.77
CA PRO A 34 12.68 -3.94 -6.87
C PRO A 34 12.95 -2.63 -7.61
N ALA A 35 14.10 -2.03 -7.35
CA ALA A 35 14.57 -0.92 -8.15
C ALA A 35 14.81 -1.35 -9.60
N ARG A 36 14.57 -0.40 -10.51
CA ARG A 36 15.17 -0.41 -11.84
C ARG A 36 16.52 0.30 -11.76
N TYR A 37 17.35 0.13 -12.78
CA TYR A 37 18.67 0.76 -12.83
C TYR A 37 18.87 1.45 -14.18
N THR A 38 19.49 2.63 -14.15
CA THR A 38 20.00 3.29 -15.36
C THR A 38 21.18 2.51 -15.95
N GLU A 39 21.60 2.86 -17.16
CA GLU A 39 22.85 2.36 -17.74
C GLU A 39 24.09 2.71 -16.90
N THR A 40 24.02 3.82 -16.14
CA THR A 40 25.07 4.27 -15.22
C THR A 40 25.05 3.56 -13.87
N GLY A 41 24.06 2.69 -13.62
CA GLY A 41 23.90 1.94 -12.36
C GLY A 41 23.17 2.72 -11.26
N ASP A 42 22.60 3.87 -11.58
CA ASP A 42 21.80 4.66 -10.63
C ASP A 42 20.43 4.03 -10.43
N ARG A 43 19.97 4.03 -9.17
CA ARG A 43 18.67 3.49 -8.79
C ARG A 43 17.53 4.32 -9.40
N MET A 44 16.55 3.64 -9.97
CA MET A 44 15.32 4.21 -10.50
C MET A 44 14.09 3.52 -9.91
N GLU A 45 13.02 4.29 -9.79
CA GLU A 45 11.71 3.81 -9.37
C GLU A 45 11.12 2.81 -10.38
N PRO A 46 10.19 1.95 -9.95
CA PRO A 46 9.57 0.94 -10.83
C PRO A 46 8.88 1.55 -12.06
N ASN A 47 8.22 2.69 -11.89
CA ASN A 47 7.57 3.46 -12.95
C ASN A 47 7.58 4.96 -12.62
N ASN A 48 7.04 5.79 -13.51
CA ASN A 48 7.01 7.25 -13.40
C ASN A 48 5.76 7.79 -12.70
N TRP A 49 5.12 7.01 -11.83
CA TRP A 49 3.93 7.46 -11.11
C TRP A 49 4.25 8.58 -10.13
N VAL A 50 3.32 9.52 -10.02
CA VAL A 50 3.45 10.74 -9.21
C VAL A 50 2.47 10.63 -8.05
N SER A 51 2.94 10.95 -6.85
CA SER A 51 2.07 11.07 -5.67
C SER A 51 1.08 12.23 -5.87
N GLU A 52 -0.11 12.13 -5.28
CA GLU A 52 -1.09 13.22 -5.28
C GLU A 52 -0.54 14.50 -4.63
N PHE A 53 0.48 14.38 -3.76
CA PHE A 53 1.15 15.51 -3.13
C PHE A 53 2.41 15.98 -3.85
N GLY A 54 2.70 15.39 -5.03
CA GLY A 54 3.88 15.69 -5.83
C GLY A 54 5.10 14.84 -5.44
N GLY A 55 6.04 14.73 -6.39
CA GLY A 55 7.16 13.78 -6.27
C GLY A 55 6.77 12.37 -6.68
N SER A 56 7.71 11.43 -6.52
CA SER A 56 7.49 10.02 -6.84
C SER A 56 6.40 9.41 -5.96
N ALA A 57 5.64 8.46 -6.50
CA ALA A 57 4.74 7.60 -5.72
C ALA A 57 5.46 6.38 -5.09
N TRP A 58 6.79 6.31 -5.20
CA TRP A 58 7.59 5.21 -4.71
C TRP A 58 8.66 5.71 -3.75
N GLU A 59 8.72 5.08 -2.58
CA GLU A 59 9.70 5.39 -1.54
C GLU A 59 10.63 4.19 -1.33
N TRP A 60 11.93 4.46 -1.15
CA TRP A 60 12.93 3.41 -1.02
C TRP A 60 13.05 2.94 0.43
N ASP A 61 12.95 1.62 0.65
CA ASP A 61 13.22 1.03 1.97
C ASP A 61 14.63 0.45 2.03
N GLU A 62 15.49 1.07 2.83
CA GLU A 62 16.88 0.62 2.98
C GLU A 62 17.02 -0.77 3.61
N VAL A 63 16.02 -1.23 4.38
CA VAL A 63 16.08 -2.54 5.06
C VAL A 63 15.93 -3.67 4.05
N THR A 64 14.96 -3.55 3.16
CA THR A 64 14.62 -4.61 2.19
C THR A 64 15.17 -4.35 0.79
N GLN A 65 15.73 -3.17 0.54
CA GLN A 65 16.28 -2.73 -0.75
C GLN A 65 15.24 -2.87 -1.88
N GLU A 66 14.00 -2.48 -1.58
CA GLU A 66 12.88 -2.42 -2.51
C GLU A 66 12.12 -1.11 -2.30
N TYR A 67 11.43 -0.65 -3.34
CA TYR A 67 10.49 0.45 -3.25
C TYR A 67 9.14 -0.04 -2.73
N TYR A 68 8.47 0.76 -1.91
CA TYR A 68 7.04 0.59 -1.61
C TYR A 68 6.20 1.70 -2.24
N LEU A 69 4.98 1.36 -2.63
CA LEU A 69 4.04 2.33 -3.20
C LEU A 69 3.40 3.18 -2.11
N HIS A 70 3.35 4.49 -2.35
CA HIS A 70 2.52 5.45 -1.63
C HIS A 70 1.91 6.44 -2.64
N LEU A 71 0.59 6.40 -2.81
CA LEU A 71 -0.09 7.33 -3.75
C LEU A 71 -0.32 8.72 -3.14
N TYR A 72 -0.05 8.86 -1.84
CA TYR A 72 -0.12 10.10 -1.08
C TYR A 72 1.23 10.36 -0.41
N ASP A 73 1.24 10.58 0.91
CA ASP A 73 2.46 10.81 1.68
C ASP A 73 3.30 9.52 1.83
N PRO A 74 4.64 9.59 1.88
CA PRO A 74 5.50 8.42 2.15
C PRO A 74 5.16 7.68 3.46
N GLY A 75 4.57 8.37 4.45
CA GLY A 75 4.02 7.79 5.67
C GLY A 75 2.68 7.06 5.50
N GLN A 76 2.14 7.01 4.28
CA GLN A 76 0.86 6.38 3.93
C GLN A 76 1.04 5.25 2.88
N PRO A 77 1.76 4.16 3.21
CA PRO A 77 1.97 3.04 2.29
C PRO A 77 0.64 2.36 1.90
N ASP A 78 0.49 2.12 0.60
CA ASP A 78 -0.72 1.55 -0.01
C ASP A 78 -0.83 0.04 0.26
N LEU A 79 -2.03 -0.39 0.65
CA LEU A 79 -2.36 -1.79 0.89
C LEU A 79 -2.55 -2.51 -0.44
N ASN A 80 -2.02 -3.73 -0.54
CA ASN A 80 -2.20 -4.57 -1.71
C ASN A 80 -3.57 -5.26 -1.69
N TRP A 81 -4.55 -4.73 -2.42
CA TRP A 81 -5.91 -5.28 -2.46
C TRP A 81 -6.06 -6.57 -3.26
N GLU A 82 -5.05 -6.99 -4.03
CA GLU A 82 -5.04 -8.31 -4.68
C GLU A 82 -4.83 -9.43 -3.65
N ASN A 83 -4.21 -9.13 -2.50
CA ASN A 83 -4.02 -10.09 -1.42
C ASN A 83 -5.36 -10.38 -0.69
N PRO A 84 -5.85 -11.63 -0.69
CA PRO A 84 -7.10 -11.97 -0.01
C PRO A 84 -7.07 -11.72 1.50
N ASP A 85 -5.90 -11.85 2.15
CA ASP A 85 -5.77 -11.64 3.59
C ASP A 85 -5.96 -10.16 3.95
N VAL A 86 -5.51 -9.24 3.09
CA VAL A 86 -5.75 -7.80 3.24
C VAL A 86 -7.24 -7.51 3.15
N ARG A 87 -7.94 -8.06 2.14
CA ARG A 87 -9.38 -7.86 1.98
C ARG A 87 -10.15 -8.39 3.18
N ASN A 88 -9.81 -9.59 3.65
CA ASN A 88 -10.43 -10.20 4.82
C ASN A 88 -10.19 -9.35 6.08
N ALA A 89 -8.96 -8.88 6.32
CA ALA A 89 -8.65 -8.03 7.47
C ALA A 89 -9.43 -6.69 7.45
N VAL A 90 -9.63 -6.08 6.26
CA VAL A 90 -10.46 -4.88 6.12
C VAL A 90 -11.93 -5.18 6.40
N TYR A 91 -12.45 -6.33 5.93
CA TYR A 91 -13.83 -6.73 6.21
C TYR A 91 -14.06 -7.00 7.70
N GLU A 92 -13.11 -7.63 8.39
CA GLU A 92 -13.17 -7.81 9.85
C GLU A 92 -13.23 -6.46 10.58
N ILE A 93 -12.47 -5.45 10.13
CA ILE A 93 -12.56 -4.08 10.68
C ILE A 93 -13.96 -3.49 10.45
N MET A 94 -14.53 -3.67 9.26
CA MET A 94 -15.89 -3.20 8.96
C MET A 94 -16.92 -3.87 9.87
N GLU A 95 -16.86 -5.20 10.01
CA GLU A 95 -17.75 -5.96 10.89
C GLU A 95 -17.62 -5.52 12.35
N TRP A 96 -16.39 -5.27 12.82
CA TRP A 96 -16.12 -4.79 14.18
C TRP A 96 -16.83 -3.48 14.49
N TRP A 97 -16.89 -2.56 13.53
CA TRP A 97 -17.58 -1.27 13.67
C TRP A 97 -19.10 -1.41 13.52
N ILE A 98 -19.58 -2.24 12.59
CA ILE A 98 -21.02 -2.53 12.45
C ILE A 98 -21.57 -3.13 13.75
N ALA A 99 -20.85 -4.08 14.35
CA ALA A 99 -21.22 -4.70 15.63
C ALA A 99 -21.35 -3.69 16.79
N ARG A 100 -20.78 -2.49 16.64
CA ARG A 100 -20.86 -1.37 17.59
C ARG A 100 -21.90 -0.32 17.22
N GLY A 101 -22.78 -0.62 16.28
CA GLY A 101 -23.86 0.27 15.85
C GLY A 101 -23.47 1.24 14.75
N CYS A 102 -22.34 1.04 14.05
CA CYS A 102 -22.05 1.80 12.85
C CYS A 102 -23.08 1.48 11.76
N ALA A 103 -23.87 2.46 11.34
CA ALA A 103 -24.92 2.28 10.33
C ALA A 103 -24.40 2.28 8.88
N GLY A 104 -23.12 2.59 8.65
CA GLY A 104 -22.54 2.60 7.31
C GLY A 104 -21.23 3.36 7.20
N PHE A 105 -20.57 3.18 6.05
CA PHE A 105 -19.24 3.73 5.78
C PHE A 105 -19.27 4.68 4.58
N ARG A 106 -18.57 5.81 4.71
CA ARG A 106 -18.09 6.58 3.58
C ARG A 106 -16.71 6.03 3.21
N VAL A 107 -16.64 5.31 2.10
CA VAL A 107 -15.38 4.76 1.59
C VAL A 107 -14.62 5.86 0.86
N LYS A 108 -13.40 6.15 1.31
CA LYS A 108 -12.52 7.10 0.62
C LYS A 108 -11.59 6.39 -0.35
N TYR A 109 -11.22 7.10 -1.41
CA TYR A 109 -10.19 6.68 -2.38
C TYR A 109 -10.50 5.39 -3.14
N PHE A 110 -11.79 5.07 -3.33
CA PHE A 110 -12.23 3.84 -4.00
C PHE A 110 -11.71 3.69 -5.44
N GLN A 111 -11.52 4.80 -6.17
CA GLN A 111 -11.00 4.76 -7.54
C GLN A 111 -9.57 4.22 -7.61
N GLN A 112 -8.78 4.40 -6.55
CA GLN A 112 -7.40 3.95 -6.49
C GLN A 112 -7.28 2.43 -6.36
N LEU A 113 -8.20 1.81 -5.62
CA LEU A 113 -8.34 0.34 -5.51
C LEU A 113 -8.52 -0.33 -6.88
N LEU A 114 -9.07 0.38 -7.86
CA LEU A 114 -9.25 -0.13 -9.22
C LEU A 114 -8.02 0.08 -10.11
N LEU A 115 -7.24 1.14 -9.87
CA LEU A 115 -6.04 1.45 -10.66
C LEU A 115 -4.97 0.36 -10.53
N GLU A 116 -4.78 -0.18 -9.32
CA GLU A 116 -3.79 -1.24 -9.04
C GLU A 116 -4.03 -2.49 -9.90
N ARG A 117 -5.30 -2.85 -10.11
CA ARG A 117 -5.69 -4.07 -10.84
C ARG A 117 -5.38 -3.99 -12.34
N PHE A 118 -5.40 -2.80 -12.93
CA PHE A 118 -5.08 -2.60 -14.35
C PHE A 118 -3.62 -2.25 -14.58
N ALA A 119 -2.95 -1.67 -13.59
CA ALA A 119 -1.60 -1.17 -13.72
C ALA A 119 -0.51 -2.23 -13.60
N PHE A 120 -0.72 -3.27 -12.79
CA PHE A 120 0.30 -4.27 -12.49
C PHE A 120 0.05 -5.63 -13.18
N ASN A 121 -1.05 -5.76 -13.93
CA ASN A 121 -1.44 -6.98 -14.66
C ASN A 121 -1.27 -6.86 -16.19
N LEU A 122 -0.49 -5.89 -16.66
CA LEU A 122 0.01 -5.75 -18.04
C LEU A 122 1.54 -5.79 -18.02
#